data_AF-A0A067ZUM3-F1
#
_entry.id   AF-A0A067ZUM3-F1
#
_cell.length_a   1.000
_cell.length_b   1.000
_cell.length_c   1.000
_cell.angle_alpha   90.00
_cell.angle_beta   90.00
_cell.angle_gamma   90.00
#
_symmetry.space_group_name_H-M   'P 1'
#
loop_
_entity.id
_entity.type
_entity.pdbx_description
1 polymer ?
#
loop_
_entity_poly.entity_id
_entity_poly.type
_entity_poly.pdbx_seq_one_letter_code
_entity_poly.pdbx_strand_id
1 'polypeptide(L)' 'LAQVFRMKFTQLARDMRLFLHRVIETGKQFNPHQAVKNNILTTGLRYCLATGNWGDQKKAASAKAGVSQVLNRYTYASTL' A
#
# COMPACT_ATOMS: atom_id res chain seq x y z
N LEU A 1 9.69 6.27 1.92
CA LEU A 1 8.38 6.19 1.23
C LEU A 1 8.43 5.33 -0.04
N ALA A 2 9.46 5.50 -0.88
CA ALA A 2 9.63 4.77 -2.15
C ALA A 2 9.51 3.23 -2.00
N GLN A 3 10.04 2.64 -0.93
CA GLN A 3 9.95 1.19 -0.67
C GLN A 3 8.50 0.72 -0.48
N VAL A 4 7.72 1.40 0.37
CA VAL A 4 6.31 1.05 0.63
C VAL A 4 5.48 1.24 -0.63
N PHE A 5 5.71 2.35 -1.36
CA PHE A 5 5.06 2.60 -2.64
C PHE A 5 5.34 1.49 -3.65
N ARG A 6 6.62 1.14 -3.87
CA ARG A 6 7.01 0.04 -4.76
C ARG A 6 6.31 -1.26 -4.38
N MET A 7 6.27 -1.61 -3.10
CA MET A 7 5.62 -2.83 -2.64
C MET A 7 4.11 -2.86 -2.97
N LYS A 8 3.38 -1.78 -2.66
CA LYS A 8 1.93 -1.70 -2.94
C LYS A 8 1.63 -1.58 -4.43
N PHE A 9 2.49 -0.91 -5.19
CA PHE A 9 2.37 -0.82 -6.64
C PHE A 9 2.60 -2.18 -7.32
N THR A 10 3.61 -2.96 -6.89
CA THR A 10 3.82 -4.33 -7.38
C THR A 10 2.62 -5.23 -7.08
N GLN A 11 1.98 -5.05 -5.91
CA GLN A 11 0.74 -5.75 -5.59
C GLN A 11 -0.40 -5.36 -6.54
N LEU A 12 -0.58 -4.06 -6.81
CA LEU A 12 -1.59 -3.57 -7.76
C LEU A 12 -1.39 -4.16 -9.16
N ALA A 13 -0.16 -4.14 -9.68
CA ALA A 13 0.16 -4.70 -11.00
C ALA A 13 -0.13 -6.21 -11.07
N ARG A 14 0.18 -6.96 -10.00
CA ARG A 14 -0.14 -8.39 -9.91
C ARG A 14 -1.65 -8.63 -9.95
N ASP A 15 -2.41 -7.87 -9.17
CA ASP A 15 -3.87 -8.00 -9.10
C ASP A 15 -4.54 -7.64 -10.43
N MET A 16 -4.04 -6.61 -11.13
CA MET A 16 -4.49 -6.26 -12.48
C MET A 16 -4.24 -7.37 -13.49
N ARG A 17 -3.05 -8.01 -13.45
CA ARG A 17 -2.74 -9.14 -14.31
C ARG A 17 -3.67 -10.33 -14.05
N LEU A 18 -3.93 -10.65 -12.79
CA LEU A 18 -4.86 -11.73 -12.43
C LEU A 18 -6.30 -11.42 -12.89
N PHE A 19 -6.72 -10.17 -12.80
CA PHE A 19 -8.02 -9.74 -13.31
C PHE A 19 -8.10 -9.90 -14.84
N LEU A 20 -7.06 -9.50 -15.57
CA LEU A 20 -6.98 -9.66 -17.02
C LEU A 20 -7.12 -11.13 -17.44
N HIS A 21 -6.40 -12.04 -16.79
CA HIS A 21 -6.51 -13.49 -17.08
C HIS A 21 -7.95 -13.99 -16.93
N ARG A 22 -8.63 -13.64 -15.83
CA ARG A 22 -10.03 -14.05 -15.60
C ARG A 22 -11.01 -13.47 -16.62
N VAL A 23 -10.79 -12.23 -17.06
CA VAL A 23 -11.65 -11.59 -18.06
C VAL A 23 -11.51 -12.29 -19.40
N ILE A 24 -10.29 -12.66 -19.78
CA ILE A 24 -10.01 -13.43 -21.00
C ILE A 24 -10.68 -14.81 -20.94
N GLU A 25 -10.53 -15.53 -19.82
CA GLU A 25 -11.15 -16.87 -19.63
C GLU A 25 -12.67 -16.84 -19.70
N THR A 26 -13.30 -15.76 -19.24
CA THR A 26 -14.76 -15.60 -19.24
C THR A 26 -15.31 -15.02 -20.55
N GLY A 27 -14.44 -14.71 -21.52
CA GLY A 27 -14.82 -14.08 -22.79
C GLY A 27 -15.44 -12.68 -22.66
N LYS A 28 -15.25 -12.02 -21.51
CA LYS A 28 -15.79 -10.68 -21.25
C LYS A 28 -14.85 -9.61 -21.79
N GLN A 29 -15.38 -8.41 -22.05
CA GLN A 29 -14.55 -7.27 -22.43
C GLN A 29 -13.74 -6.76 -21.23
N PHE A 30 -12.47 -6.47 -21.47
CA PHE A 30 -11.57 -5.92 -20.45
C PHE A 30 -11.84 -4.43 -20.24
N ASN A 31 -12.23 -4.07 -19.01
CA ASN A 31 -12.35 -2.69 -18.59
C ASN A 31 -11.18 -2.31 -17.65
N PRO A 32 -10.25 -1.44 -18.09
CA PRO A 32 -9.11 -1.01 -17.28
C PRO A 32 -9.52 -0.32 -15.97
N HIS A 33 -10.60 0.44 -15.97
CA HIS A 33 -11.07 1.15 -14.76
C HIS A 33 -11.51 0.18 -13.65
N GLN A 34 -12.07 -0.97 -14.03
CA GLN A 34 -12.45 -2.01 -13.07
C GLN A 34 -11.25 -2.83 -12.58
N ALA A 35 -10.19 -2.94 -13.41
CA ALA A 35 -8.98 -3.66 -13.06
C ALA A 35 -8.16 -2.92 -11.98
N VAL A 36 -8.16 -1.58 -12.00
CA VAL A 36 -7.36 -0.76 -11.09
C VAL A 36 -8.04 -0.64 -9.72
N LYS A 37 -7.50 -1.33 -8.72
CA LYS A 37 -7.99 -1.26 -7.34
C LYS A 37 -7.25 -0.19 -6.52
N ASN A 38 -7.79 1.03 -6.53
CA ASN A 38 -7.20 2.20 -5.83
C ASN A 38 -7.00 2.00 -4.31
N ASN A 39 -7.80 1.12 -3.69
CA ASN A 39 -7.69 0.83 -2.25
C ASN A 39 -6.35 0.19 -1.85
N ILE A 40 -5.67 -0.50 -2.77
CA ILE A 40 -4.37 -1.15 -2.48
C ILE A 40 -3.33 -0.08 -2.08
N LEU A 41 -3.28 1.02 -2.83
CA LEU A 41 -2.37 2.14 -2.54
C LEU A 41 -2.89 3.00 -1.39
N THR A 42 -4.15 3.44 -1.47
CA THR A 42 -4.71 4.40 -0.51
C THR A 42 -4.69 3.86 0.92
N THR A 43 -5.26 2.68 1.14
CA THR A 43 -5.33 2.07 2.47
C THR A 43 -3.95 1.59 2.93
N GLY A 44 -3.14 1.06 2.00
CA GLY A 44 -1.79 0.59 2.30
C GLY A 44 -0.88 1.70 2.81
N LEU A 45 -0.86 2.85 2.13
CA LEU A 45 -0.06 4.01 2.54
C LEU A 45 -0.58 4.61 3.85
N ARG A 46 -1.91 4.77 3.98
CA ARG A 46 -2.53 5.27 5.23
C ARG A 46 -2.14 4.41 6.43
N TYR A 47 -2.19 3.09 6.30
CA TYR A 47 -1.81 2.16 7.37
C TYR A 47 -0.32 2.31 7.77
N CYS A 48 0.60 2.31 6.80
CA CYS A 48 2.03 2.40 7.09
C CYS A 48 2.40 3.75 7.73
N LEU A 49 1.73 4.83 7.33
CA LEU A 49 1.95 6.16 7.89
C LEU A 49 1.35 6.29 9.30
N ALA A 50 0.13 5.79 9.51
CA ALA A 50 -0.56 5.93 10.80
C ALA A 50 0.03 5.04 11.90
N THR A 51 0.52 3.85 11.56
CA THR A 51 0.99 2.87 12.57
C THR A 51 2.51 2.81 12.69
N GLY A 52 3.24 3.40 11.75
CA GLY A 52 4.70 3.28 11.69
C GLY A 52 5.22 1.91 11.24
N ASN A 53 4.34 0.96 10.92
CA ASN A 53 4.71 -0.36 10.40
C ASN A 53 4.90 -0.32 8.89
N TRP A 54 6.14 -0.35 8.44
CA TRP A 54 6.50 -0.30 7.02
C TRP A 54 6.71 -1.71 6.47
N GLY A 55 5.62 -2.33 6.06
CA GLY A 55 5.63 -3.69 5.51
C GLY A 55 4.22 -4.17 5.21
N ASP A 56 4.10 -5.45 4.89
CA ASP A 56 2.79 -6.03 4.63
C ASP A 56 2.09 -6.34 5.96
N GLN A 57 0.80 -6.00 6.07
CA GLN A 57 0.06 -6.16 7.32
C GLN A 57 0.02 -7.63 7.77
N LYS A 58 -0.01 -8.55 6.80
CA LYS A 58 0.04 -10.01 7.04
C LYS A 58 1.40 -10.49 7.57
N LYS A 59 2.45 -9.69 7.42
CA LYS A 59 3.82 -9.97 7.90
C LYS A 59 4.27 -8.88 8.87
N ALA A 60 3.35 -8.39 9.69
CA ALA A 60 3.61 -7.27 10.60
C ALA A 60 4.80 -7.53 11.54
N ALA A 61 4.99 -8.77 12.00
CA ALA A 61 6.09 -9.13 12.91
C ALA A 61 7.50 -9.00 12.29
N SER A 62 7.62 -9.09 10.95
CA SER A 62 8.89 -8.88 10.23
C SER A 62 8.97 -7.53 9.53
N ALA A 63 7.93 -6.70 9.64
CA ALA A 63 7.91 -5.37 9.10
C ALA A 63 8.78 -4.44 9.96
N LYS A 64 9.41 -3.44 9.33
CA LYS A 64 10.13 -2.41 10.06
C LYS A 64 9.13 -1.58 10.85
N ALA A 65 9.16 -1.68 12.18
CA ALA A 65 8.26 -0.99 13.08
C ALA A 65 8.80 0.40 13.49
N GLY A 66 7.90 1.31 13.88
CA GLY A 66 8.25 2.62 14.45
C GLY A 66 8.85 3.64 13.49
N VAL A 67 8.74 3.43 12.17
CA VAL A 67 9.34 4.34 11.17
C VAL A 67 8.60 5.67 11.09
N SER A 68 7.28 5.64 11.17
CA SER A 68 6.44 6.83 11.27
C SER A 68 6.08 7.03 12.73
N GLN A 69 6.40 8.19 13.29
CA GLN A 69 6.05 8.57 14.66
C GLN A 69 5.18 9.82 14.65
N VAL A 70 4.37 9.98 15.69
CA VAL A 70 3.61 11.23 15.90
C VAL A 70 4.60 12.34 16.23
N LEU A 71 4.44 13.49 15.58
CA LEU A 71 5.28 14.65 15.82
C LEU A 71 5.18 15.12 17.28
N ASN A 72 6.32 15.26 17.94
CA ASN A 72 6.39 15.84 19.28
C ASN A 72 6.18 17.35 19.23
N ARG A 73 5.21 17.85 20.02
CA ARG A 73 4.77 19.26 20.05
C ARG A 73 4.95 19.93 21.43
N TYR A 74 5.84 19.44 22.28
CA TYR A 74 6.04 20.00 23.62
C TYR A 74 6.81 21.32 23.65
N THR A 75 7.87 21.45 22.85
CA THR A 75 8.65 22.69 22.69
C THR A 75 9.10 22.85 21.25
N TYR A 76 9.50 24.06 20.86
CA TYR A 76 10.11 24.31 19.54
C TYR A 76 11.29 23.36 19.27
N ALA A 77 12.15 23.15 20.28
CA ALA A 77 13.28 22.24 20.21
C ALA A 77 12.88 20.75 20.13
N SER A 78 11.70 20.36 20.61
CA SER A 78 11.20 18.98 20.48
C SER A 78 10.59 18.67 19.12
N THR A 79 10.22 19.70 18.35
CA THR A 79 9.65 19.57 17.00
C THR A 79 10.74 19.57 15.91
N LEU A 80 11.88 20.23 16.17
CA LEU A 80 13.07 20.29 15.31
C LEU A 80 13.92 19.02 15.40
#